data_AF-A0A972BX43-F1
#
_entry.id   AF-A0A972BX43-F1
#
_cell.length_a   1.000
_cell.length_b   1.000
_cell.length_c   1.000
_cell.angle_alpha   90.00
_cell.angle_beta   90.00
_cell.angle_gamma   90.00
#
_symmetry.space_group_name_H-M   'P 1'
#
loop_
_entity.id
_entity.type
_entity.pdbx_description
1 polymer ?
#
loop_
_entity_poly.entity_id
_entity_poly.type
_entity_poly.pdbx_seq_one_letter_code
_entity_poly.pdbx_strand_id
1 'polypeptide(L)'
;MDTVIAAALFDQDGKVVNVEIDTAQSKVNYDENMKVSSDKTAPVNTKVELGDKYGMKKASTIGKEWYEQIAELQNWMVGKTVDEIKSLRVKERDASHPAVPDDPELTSLVTISVEEYLEAVAEAYEYAK
;
A
#
# COMPACT_ATOMS: atom_id res chain seq x y z
N MET A 1 -2.04 -12.50 -6.77
CA MET A 1 -0.80 -12.15 -6.05
C MET A 1 -0.67 -10.65 -6.10
N ASP A 2 -0.42 -10.04 -4.95
CA ASP A 2 -0.08 -8.63 -4.84
C ASP A 2 1.45 -8.54 -4.67
N THR A 3 2.08 -7.64 -5.42
CA THR A 3 3.49 -7.30 -5.28
C THR A 3 3.56 -5.87 -4.84
N VAL A 4 3.96 -5.64 -3.59
CA VAL A 4 4.18 -4.31 -3.03
C VAL A 4 5.54 -3.80 -3.45
N ILE A 5 5.60 -2.54 -3.85
CA ILE A 5 6.81 -1.86 -4.29
C ILE A 5 6.92 -0.58 -3.46
N ALA A 6 8.07 -0.34 -2.84
CA ALA A 6 8.37 0.90 -2.15
C ALA A 6 9.70 1.47 -2.67
N ALA A 7 9.69 2.76 -3.02
CA ALA A 7 10.88 3.53 -3.32
C ALA A 7 10.97 4.67 -2.29
N ALA A 8 12.03 4.68 -1.49
CA ALA A 8 12.20 5.66 -0.42
C ALA A 8 13.55 6.38 -0.51
N LEU A 9 13.54 7.67 -0.21
CA LEU A 9 14.73 8.51 -0.04
C LEU A 9 14.91 8.81 1.43
N PHE A 10 16.13 8.71 1.91
CA PHE A 10 16.48 8.93 3.31
C PHE A 10 17.50 10.06 3.46
N ASP A 11 17.41 10.82 4.54
CA ASP A 11 18.43 11.81 4.91
C ASP A 11 19.59 11.17 5.69
N GLN A 12 20.55 12.00 6.10
CA GLN A 12 21.74 11.56 6.85
C GLN A 12 21.41 11.00 8.24
N ASP A 13 20.24 11.35 8.79
CA ASP A 13 19.75 10.87 10.08
C ASP A 13 18.87 9.62 9.93
N GLY A 14 18.71 9.10 8.71
CA GLY A 14 17.88 7.93 8.41
C GLY A 14 16.38 8.21 8.41
N LYS A 15 15.97 9.48 8.28
CA LYS A 15 14.56 9.87 8.16
C LYS A 15 14.12 9.88 6.71
N VAL A 16 12.87 9.52 6.46
CA VAL A 16 12.27 9.55 5.13
C VAL A 16 12.14 10.98 4.63
N VAL A 17 12.79 11.30 3.52
CA VAL A 17 12.64 12.57 2.79
C VAL A 17 11.48 12.48 1.81
N ASN A 18 11.35 11.34 1.14
CA ASN A 18 10.26 11.04 0.24
C ASN A 18 10.05 9.52 0.17
N VAL A 19 8.82 9.09 -0.07
CA VAL A 19 8.49 7.68 -0.26
C VAL A 19 7.36 7.55 -1.26
N GLU A 20 7.53 6.66 -2.23
CA GLU A 20 6.51 6.23 -3.18
C GLU A 20 6.22 4.75 -2.98
N ILE A 21 4.93 4.42 -2.77
CA ILE A 21 4.47 3.04 -2.61
C ILE A 21 3.45 2.74 -3.69
N ASP A 22 3.62 1.59 -4.33
CA ASP A 22 2.68 1.07 -5.30
C ASP A 22 2.45 -0.43 -5.09
N THR A 23 1.41 -0.97 -5.71
CA THR A 23 1.16 -2.41 -5.72
C THR A 23 0.79 -2.87 -7.12
N ALA A 24 1.55 -3.81 -7.65
CA ALA A 24 1.18 -4.54 -8.85
C ALA A 24 0.30 -5.74 -8.45
N GLN A 25 -0.97 -5.72 -8.85
CA GLN A 25 -1.90 -6.82 -8.57
C GLN A 25 -2.04 -7.73 -9.79
N SER A 26 -1.41 -8.89 -9.73
CA SER A 26 -1.53 -9.93 -10.76
C SER A 26 -2.77 -10.79 -10.50
N LYS A 27 -3.84 -10.52 -11.26
CA LYS A 27 -5.10 -11.30 -11.26
C LYS A 27 -5.17 -12.21 -12.50
N VAL A 28 -5.13 -13.52 -12.27
CA VAL A 28 -5.38 -14.54 -13.29
C VAL A 28 -6.76 -15.15 -13.03
N ASN A 29 -7.69 -14.86 -13.93
CA ASN A 29 -9.04 -15.41 -13.90
C ASN A 29 -9.05 -16.76 -14.63
N TYR A 30 -9.92 -17.65 -14.16
CA TYR A 30 -10.19 -18.93 -14.77
C TYR A 30 -11.67 -19.03 -15.13
N ASP A 31 -11.99 -19.71 -16.22
CA ASP A 31 -13.37 -20.06 -16.56
C ASP A 31 -13.87 -21.27 -15.75
N GLU A 32 -15.14 -21.62 -15.94
CA GLU A 32 -15.80 -22.77 -15.29
C GLU A 32 -15.09 -24.11 -15.57
N ASN A 33 -14.26 -24.17 -16.60
CA ASN A 33 -13.50 -25.35 -17.02
C ASN A 33 -12.03 -25.28 -16.57
N MET A 34 -11.68 -24.39 -15.62
CA MET A 34 -10.33 -24.17 -15.11
C MET A 34 -9.33 -23.73 -16.18
N LYS A 35 -9.77 -23.13 -17.28
CA LYS A 35 -8.89 -22.52 -18.28
C LYS A 35 -8.67 -21.06 -17.96
N VAL A 36 -7.46 -20.57 -18.19
CA VAL A 36 -7.14 -19.14 -18.04
C VAL A 36 -8.06 -18.33 -18.96
N SER A 37 -8.88 -17.48 -18.35
CA SER A 37 -9.80 -16.56 -19.03
C SER A 37 -9.30 -15.11 -19.04
N SER A 38 -8.27 -14.79 -18.26
CA SER A 38 -7.59 -13.49 -18.34
C SER A 38 -6.96 -13.27 -19.71
N ASP A 39 -7.05 -12.03 -20.20
CA ASP A 39 -6.29 -11.58 -21.37
C ASP A 39 -4.79 -11.58 -21.04
N LYS A 40 -4.04 -12.40 -21.79
CA LYS A 40 -2.60 -12.58 -21.62
C LYS A 40 -1.77 -11.44 -22.21
N THR A 41 -2.41 -10.56 -22.98
CA THR A 41 -1.79 -9.43 -23.69
C THR A 41 -2.14 -8.08 -23.08
N ALA A 42 -3.10 -8.06 -22.14
CA ALA A 42 -3.47 -6.84 -21.44
C ALA A 42 -2.29 -6.34 -20.59
N PRO A 43 -2.04 -5.02 -20.57
CA PRO A 43 -1.03 -4.44 -19.69
C PRO A 43 -1.42 -4.69 -18.23
N VAL A 44 -0.45 -5.13 -17.44
CA VAL A 44 -0.58 -5.26 -15.98
C VAL A 44 -0.25 -3.90 -15.38
N ASN A 45 -1.29 -3.10 -15.15
CA ASN A 45 -1.14 -1.79 -14.50
C ASN A 45 -1.06 -1.95 -12.98
N THR A 46 -0.29 -1.10 -12.33
CA THR A 46 -0.25 -1.01 -10.86
C THR A 46 -1.50 -0.32 -10.31
N LYS A 47 -1.70 -0.37 -8.98
CA LYS A 47 -2.85 0.29 -8.35
C LYS A 47 -2.80 1.82 -8.49
N VAL A 48 -1.61 2.43 -8.48
CA VAL A 48 -1.48 3.88 -8.79
C VAL A 48 -1.84 4.16 -10.25
N GLU A 49 -1.34 3.37 -11.20
CA GLU A 49 -1.65 3.55 -12.64
C GLU A 49 -3.14 3.34 -12.96
N LEU A 50 -3.80 2.44 -12.22
CA LEU A 50 -5.24 2.25 -12.32
C LEU A 50 -6.01 3.47 -11.78
N GLY A 51 -5.52 4.14 -10.73
CA GLY A 51 -6.18 5.28 -10.12
C GLY A 51 -7.63 4.97 -9.77
N ASP A 52 -8.56 5.84 -10.21
CA ASP A 52 -10.02 5.63 -10.06
C ASP A 52 -10.54 4.33 -10.70
N LYS A 53 -9.84 3.77 -11.70
CA LYS A 53 -10.25 2.52 -12.34
C LYS A 53 -10.05 1.31 -11.44
N TYR A 54 -9.24 1.42 -10.37
CA TYR A 54 -9.13 0.38 -9.37
C TYR A 54 -10.47 0.16 -8.64
N GLY A 55 -11.22 1.24 -8.41
CA GLY A 55 -12.62 1.20 -7.99
C GLY A 55 -12.83 0.89 -6.50
N MET A 56 -11.81 1.12 -5.66
CA MET A 56 -11.91 0.91 -4.21
C MET A 56 -12.85 1.89 -3.53
N LYS A 57 -13.08 3.08 -4.11
CA LYS A 57 -13.95 4.12 -3.54
C LYS A 57 -15.34 3.62 -3.21
N LYS A 58 -15.85 2.63 -3.96
CA LYS A 58 -17.16 2.00 -3.72
C LYS A 58 -17.20 1.12 -2.46
N ALA A 59 -16.07 0.51 -2.11
CA ALA A 59 -15.92 -0.36 -0.94
C ALA A 59 -15.32 0.39 0.27
N SER A 60 -14.68 1.52 0.03
CA SER A 60 -14.04 2.36 1.04
C SER A 60 -15.08 3.06 1.92
N THR A 61 -15.01 2.82 3.23
CA THR A 61 -15.91 3.46 4.21
C THR A 61 -15.65 4.97 4.35
N ILE A 62 -14.46 5.43 3.93
CA ILE A 62 -14.05 6.84 3.95
C ILE A 62 -14.19 7.52 2.58
N GLY A 63 -14.72 6.81 1.57
CA GLY A 63 -14.94 7.37 0.22
C GLY A 63 -13.65 7.74 -0.53
N LYS A 64 -12.51 7.18 -0.11
CA LYS A 64 -11.20 7.34 -0.78
C LYS A 64 -10.82 6.12 -1.61
N GLU A 65 -10.22 6.35 -2.76
CA GLU A 65 -9.53 5.32 -3.55
C GLU A 65 -8.26 4.80 -2.85
N TRP A 66 -7.73 3.68 -3.34
CA TRP A 66 -6.50 3.10 -2.78
C TRP A 66 -5.31 4.06 -2.89
N TYR A 67 -5.14 4.71 -4.05
CA TYR A 67 -4.02 5.63 -4.28
C TYR A 67 -4.10 6.87 -3.38
N GLU A 68 -5.32 7.29 -3.00
CA GLU A 68 -5.50 8.40 -2.06
C GLU A 68 -5.11 7.97 -0.64
N GLN A 69 -5.43 6.75 -0.23
CA GLN A 69 -5.06 6.23 1.09
C GLN A 69 -3.56 5.99 1.23
N ILE A 70 -2.92 5.44 0.19
CA ILE A 70 -1.47 5.22 0.24
C ILE A 70 -0.71 6.55 0.24
N ALA A 71 -1.18 7.58 -0.47
CA ALA A 71 -0.60 8.91 -0.43
C ALA A 71 -0.63 9.51 0.98
N GLU A 72 -1.71 9.31 1.74
CA GLU A 72 -1.79 9.76 3.15
C GLU A 72 -0.79 9.01 4.05
N LEU A 73 -0.63 7.70 3.82
CA LEU A 73 0.37 6.90 4.53
C LEU A 73 1.80 7.37 4.20
N GLN A 74 2.09 7.62 2.92
CA GLN A 74 3.37 8.15 2.45
C GLN A 74 3.67 9.51 3.09
N ASN A 75 2.70 10.42 3.11
CA ASN A 75 2.84 11.73 3.74
C ASN A 75 3.14 11.61 5.24
N TRP A 76 2.48 10.67 5.93
CA TRP A 76 2.74 10.40 7.34
C TRP A 76 4.15 9.85 7.58
N MET A 77 4.71 9.07 6.64
CA MET A 77 6.08 8.54 6.75
C MET A 77 7.16 9.63 6.63
N VAL A 78 6.90 10.73 5.91
CA VAL A 78 7.88 11.81 5.71
C VAL A 78 8.32 12.41 7.05
N GLY A 79 9.64 12.52 7.23
CA GLY A 79 10.28 13.02 8.44
C GLY A 79 10.43 12.00 9.57
N LYS A 80 9.89 10.79 9.41
CA LYS A 80 10.03 9.69 10.38
C LYS A 80 11.17 8.76 10.00
N THR A 81 11.73 8.13 11.01
CA THR A 81 12.68 7.01 10.88
C THR A 81 11.94 5.70 10.60
N VAL A 82 12.66 4.69 10.09
CA VAL A 82 12.08 3.35 9.88
C VAL A 82 11.57 2.72 11.17
N ASP A 83 12.24 2.96 12.30
CA ASP A 83 11.79 2.43 13.60
C ASP A 83 10.46 3.04 14.04
N GLU A 84 10.26 4.34 13.80
CA GLU A 84 8.99 5.01 14.05
C GLU A 84 7.88 4.49 13.11
N ILE A 85 8.21 4.27 11.83
CA ILE A 85 7.28 3.72 10.83
C ILE A 85 6.84 2.30 11.20
N LYS A 86 7.79 1.43 11.58
CA LYS A 86 7.50 0.06 12.01
C LYS A 86 6.76 -0.02 13.35
N SER A 87 6.85 1.04 14.15
CA SER A 87 6.14 1.16 15.42
C SER A 87 4.72 1.71 15.27
N LEU A 88 4.24 1.92 14.03
CA LEU A 88 2.86 2.34 13.78
C LEU A 88 1.90 1.34 14.44
N ARG A 89 1.04 1.85 15.31
CA ARG A 89 0.00 1.03 15.94
C ARG A 89 -1.02 0.65 14.89
N VAL A 90 -1.38 -0.62 14.88
CA VAL A 90 -2.41 -1.18 14.00
C VAL A 90 -3.41 -1.98 14.81
N LYS A 91 -4.60 -2.16 14.24
CA LYS A 91 -5.66 -3.00 14.79
C LYS A 91 -6.32 -3.82 13.69
N GLU A 92 -6.90 -4.94 14.11
CA GLU A 92 -7.80 -5.71 13.25
C GLU A 92 -9.14 -4.99 13.14
N ARG A 93 -9.57 -4.72 11.90
CA ARG A 93 -10.93 -4.23 11.62
C ARG A 93 -11.86 -5.37 11.25
N ASP A 94 -11.38 -6.26 10.37
CA ASP A 94 -12.09 -7.45 9.89
C ASP A 94 -11.08 -8.46 9.32
N ALA A 95 -11.52 -9.68 8.99
CA ALA A 95 -10.65 -10.74 8.51
C ALA A 95 -9.90 -10.41 7.20
N SER A 96 -10.40 -9.47 6.39
CA SER A 96 -9.71 -8.98 5.18
C SER A 96 -8.81 -7.78 5.45
N HIS A 97 -8.88 -7.20 6.66
CA HIS A 97 -8.13 -6.02 7.08
C HIS A 97 -7.57 -6.21 8.50
N PRO A 98 -6.62 -7.14 8.68
CA PRO A 98 -6.07 -7.51 9.99
C PRO A 98 -5.23 -6.41 10.64
N ALA A 99 -4.72 -5.45 9.86
CA ALA A 99 -3.81 -4.43 10.37
C ALA A 99 -4.03 -3.04 9.78
N VAL A 100 -5.18 -2.44 10.06
CA VAL A 100 -5.44 -1.02 9.72
C VAL A 100 -4.79 -0.09 10.74
N PRO A 101 -4.38 1.14 10.35
CA PRO A 101 -3.79 2.08 11.30
C PRO A 101 -4.71 2.38 12.50
N ASP A 102 -4.11 2.40 13.69
CA ASP A 102 -4.70 2.84 14.96
C ASP A 102 -3.96 4.07 15.50
N ASP A 103 -3.58 4.95 14.59
CA ASP A 103 -3.02 6.27 14.88
C ASP A 103 -4.09 7.34 14.59
N PRO A 104 -4.33 8.31 15.49
CA PRO A 104 -5.31 9.37 15.26
C PRO A 104 -5.09 10.17 13.96
N GLU A 105 -3.83 10.32 13.53
CA GLU A 105 -3.48 11.01 12.27
C GLU A 105 -3.91 10.20 11.05
N LEU A 106 -4.00 8.86 11.15
CA LEU A 106 -4.28 7.96 10.04
C LEU A 106 -5.67 7.31 10.07
N THR A 107 -6.31 7.19 11.23
CA THR A 107 -7.53 6.39 11.42
C THR A 107 -8.70 6.84 10.51
N SER A 108 -8.75 8.13 10.16
CA SER A 108 -9.77 8.69 9.25
C SER A 108 -9.30 8.83 7.80
N LEU A 109 -8.05 8.50 7.51
CA LEU A 109 -7.40 8.72 6.22
C LEU A 109 -7.02 7.40 5.52
N VAL A 110 -6.72 6.36 6.30
CA VAL A 110 -6.22 5.07 5.82
C VAL A 110 -6.99 3.95 6.51
N THR A 111 -7.69 3.16 5.70
CA THR A 111 -8.55 2.05 6.17
C THR A 111 -8.16 0.71 5.54
N ILE A 112 -7.07 0.68 4.77
CA ILE A 112 -6.42 -0.53 4.27
C ILE A 112 -5.46 -1.09 5.29
N SER A 113 -5.14 -2.38 5.19
CA SER A 113 -4.03 -2.94 5.96
C SER A 113 -2.70 -2.41 5.44
N VAL A 114 -1.80 -2.09 6.38
CA VAL A 114 -0.57 -1.34 6.06
C VAL A 114 0.72 -2.11 6.31
N GLU A 115 0.69 -3.25 6.98
CA GLU A 115 1.90 -4.00 7.39
C GLU A 115 2.87 -4.24 6.24
N GLU A 116 2.38 -4.73 5.09
CA GLU A 116 3.23 -4.98 3.91
C GLU A 116 3.90 -3.70 3.38
N TYR A 117 3.24 -2.53 3.50
CA TYR A 117 3.83 -1.26 3.09
C TYR A 117 4.89 -0.77 4.09
N LEU A 118 4.66 -0.97 5.39
CA LEU A 118 5.65 -0.65 6.44
C LEU A 118 6.91 -1.51 6.25
N GLU A 119 6.72 -2.79 5.96
CA GLU A 119 7.81 -3.74 5.68
C GLU A 119 8.57 -3.37 4.40
N ALA A 120 7.88 -3.03 3.31
CA ALA A 120 8.52 -2.64 2.06
C ALA A 120 9.39 -1.38 2.22
N VAL A 121 8.95 -0.38 3.00
CA VAL A 121 9.77 0.81 3.30
C VAL A 121 10.97 0.47 4.18
N ALA A 122 10.79 -0.43 5.15
CA ALA A 122 11.89 -0.90 5.98
C ALA A 122 12.95 -1.66 5.14
N GLU A 123 12.51 -2.49 4.20
CA GLU A 123 13.41 -3.19 3.27
C GLU A 123 14.15 -2.20 2.35
N ALA A 124 13.44 -1.19 1.82
CA ALA A 124 14.05 -0.13 1.02
C ALA A 124 15.16 0.61 1.77
N TYR A 125 15.01 0.82 3.08
CA TYR A 125 16.06 1.41 3.92
C TYR A 125 17.29 0.52 4.08
N GLU A 126 17.11 -0.79 4.24
CA GLU A 126 18.24 -1.71 4.34
C GLU A 126 19.05 -1.78 3.03
N TYR A 127 18.41 -1.66 1.87
CA TYR A 127 19.12 -1.57 0.57
C TYR A 127 19.80 -0.22 0.32
N ALA A 128 19.37 0.84 1.01
CA ALA A 128 19.96 2.17 0.84
C ALA A 128 21.27 2.36 1.64
N LYS A 129 21.59 1.46 2.56
CA LYS A 129 22.83 1.45 3.35
C LYS A 129 24.00 0.85 2.56
#